data_AF-A0A0N1ICM2-F1
#
_entry.id   AF-A0A0N1ICM2-F1
#
_cell.length_a   1.000
_cell.length_b   1.000
_cell.length_c   1.000
_cell.angle_alpha   90.00
_cell.angle_beta   90.00
_cell.angle_gamma   90.00
#
_symmetry.space_group_name_H-M   'P 1'
#
loop_
_entity.id
_entity.type
_entity.pdbx_description
1 polymer ?
#
loop_
_entity_poly.entity_id
_entity_poly.type
_entity_poly.pdbx_seq_one_letter_code
_entity_poly.pdbx_strand_id
1 'polypeptide(L)'
;MSKKILFQGDPDSECTKQPMDLPVLPKSLTFEEKKYLLAVQRGDMANVRRILQKAHRSNNVDMNCVDALGRGALTLAIDGENLEMVELLIVMGVDTKDALLQAINGEFVEAVELLLEHEELIHKVGEPYSWQKVDPNTAVFTRDITPLVLAAHKNNYEIIKLLLDRGATLPDPHDIRCGCDDCIRDSTEDSLRHSLARLNEYRALASPSLIALSSTDPILTAFELSWELRNLAFAEQESKAEYLELRRQVQKFAVDLLDQSRSSQELAIILNHDSDETPFNEGEHMKLARLELAIVFKQKKFVAHPNIQQLLASIWYDGVPGFRRKSALEKIMIIFRVALLFPFYCCLYMIAPNCETGKLMRKPFMKFLIHASSYLFFLLILILVSQRAEVQLVQVFGSEEMVKDLEKEMLKQRGNAPSFLEIFVFIYVLGFIWEETQEIYVEGIRSYLRNMWNFIDFTRNSLYVAVALLRIVAYFQQTAEIERDPQTKFIPREHWDAYDPQLIAEGLFAAANIFSALKLVHLFSINPHLGPLQISLGRMVIDIVKFFFIYTLVLFAFACGKFGFLEQTHGLFQTVANDSFKRLTYCRLNQLLWYFAELEKQKCYVLPGGLPDWDNAGDSCMKWRSFGK
;
A
#
# COMPACT_ATOMS: atom_id res chain seq x y z
N MET A 1 21.39 18.27 -29.21
CA MET A 1 22.58 19.13 -29.06
C MET A 1 22.34 20.06 -27.88
N SER A 2 22.64 19.61 -26.66
CA SER A 2 22.45 20.40 -25.44
C SER A 2 23.78 21.04 -25.06
N LYS A 3 23.83 22.37 -25.00
CA LYS A 3 24.98 23.10 -24.49
C LYS A 3 24.96 23.02 -22.96
N LYS A 4 25.83 22.19 -22.40
CA LYS A 4 26.27 22.28 -21.01
C LYS A 4 26.99 23.63 -20.82
N ILE A 5 26.49 24.46 -19.92
CA ILE A 5 27.23 25.61 -19.40
C ILE A 5 28.23 25.02 -18.39
N LEU A 6 29.51 25.10 -18.74
CA LEU A 6 30.61 24.60 -17.92
C LEU A 6 30.98 25.70 -16.92
N PHE A 7 30.62 25.54 -15.66
CA PHE A 7 31.23 26.32 -14.58
C PHE A 7 32.58 25.65 -14.25
N GLN A 8 33.67 26.32 -14.64
CA GLN A 8 35.02 25.92 -14.25
C GLN A 8 35.31 26.62 -12.93
N GLY A 9 35.19 25.87 -11.82
CA GLY A 9 35.51 26.35 -10.48
C GLY A 9 37.02 26.28 -10.22
N ASP A 10 37.59 27.37 -9.72
CA ASP A 10 38.95 27.42 -9.21
C ASP A 10 39.07 26.56 -7.92
N PRO A 11 40.20 25.83 -7.68
CA PRO A 11 40.26 24.81 -6.62
C PRO A 11 40.56 25.33 -5.21
N ASP A 12 40.69 26.64 -4.98
CA ASP A 12 41.22 27.19 -3.73
C ASP A 12 40.34 28.31 -3.16
N SER A 13 39.11 28.02 -2.74
CA SER A 13 38.38 28.93 -1.85
C SER A 13 38.16 28.27 -0.49
N GLU A 14 38.98 28.71 0.47
CA GLU A 14 38.84 28.39 1.88
C GLU A 14 37.42 28.73 2.35
N CYS A 15 36.85 27.86 3.20
CA CYS A 15 35.54 28.04 3.84
C CYS A 15 35.58 29.19 4.85
N THR A 16 35.68 30.43 4.36
CA THR A 16 35.35 31.63 5.10
C THR A 16 33.83 31.67 5.24
N LYS A 17 33.33 31.40 6.45
CA LYS A 17 31.96 31.76 6.83
C LYS A 17 31.75 33.23 6.47
N GLN A 18 30.96 33.49 5.43
CA GLN A 18 30.60 34.85 5.06
C GLN A 18 29.98 35.54 6.28
N PRO A 19 30.41 36.76 6.63
CA PRO A 19 29.77 37.51 7.70
C PRO A 19 28.28 37.65 7.36
N MET A 20 27.39 37.30 8.29
CA MET A 20 25.97 37.59 8.11
C MET A 20 25.82 39.10 8.06
N ASP A 21 25.49 39.63 6.88
CA ASP A 21 25.14 41.03 6.72
C ASP A 21 23.92 41.34 7.61
N LEU A 22 24.08 42.37 8.46
CA LEU A 22 23.01 42.86 9.31
C LEU A 22 21.82 43.28 8.44
N PRO A 23 20.58 42.91 8.80
CA PRO A 23 19.41 43.26 8.01
C PRO A 23 19.28 44.77 7.90
N VAL A 24 19.08 45.27 6.67
CA VAL A 24 18.84 46.69 6.41
C VAL A 24 17.48 47.05 6.99
N LEU A 25 17.47 47.74 8.14
CA LEU A 25 16.24 48.21 8.75
C LEU A 25 15.52 49.20 7.81
N PRO A 26 14.19 49.09 7.63
CA PRO A 26 13.45 49.96 6.74
C PRO A 26 13.59 51.42 7.19
N LYS A 27 14.02 52.29 6.26
CA LYS A 27 14.14 53.73 6.50
C LYS A 27 12.74 54.31 6.73
N SER A 28 12.62 55.27 7.64
CA SER A 28 11.36 55.97 7.85
C SER A 28 10.98 56.77 6.59
N LEU A 29 9.84 56.43 5.99
CA LEU A 29 9.30 57.12 4.81
C LEU A 29 9.13 58.62 5.05
N THR A 30 9.56 59.42 4.07
CA THR A 30 9.29 60.85 4.00
C THR A 30 7.80 61.11 3.75
N PHE A 31 7.34 62.34 4.02
CA PHE A 31 5.92 62.69 3.80
C PHE A 31 5.49 62.55 2.33
N GLU A 32 6.38 62.89 1.38
CA GLU A 32 6.11 62.76 -0.05
C GLU A 32 6.06 61.29 -0.50
N GLU A 33 6.93 60.42 0.04
CA GLU A 33 6.88 58.96 -0.22
C GLU A 33 5.61 58.32 0.33
N LYS A 34 5.16 58.73 1.54
CA LYS A 34 3.86 58.28 2.08
C LYS A 34 2.70 58.69 1.18
N LYS A 35 2.73 59.93 0.67
CA LYS A 35 1.71 60.44 -0.26
C LYS A 35 1.74 59.70 -1.60
N TYR A 36 2.93 59.36 -2.08
CA TYR A 36 3.13 58.55 -3.29
C TYR A 36 2.50 57.15 -3.13
N LEU A 37 2.89 56.39 -2.11
CA LEU A 37 2.34 55.04 -1.88
C LEU A 37 0.82 55.05 -1.65
N LEU A 38 0.30 56.06 -0.93
CA LEU A 38 -1.14 56.23 -0.74
C LEU A 38 -1.88 56.54 -2.05
N ALA A 39 -1.27 57.33 -2.95
CA ALA A 39 -1.84 57.64 -4.26
C ALA A 39 -1.89 56.39 -5.15
N VAL A 40 -0.84 55.55 -5.10
CA VAL A 40 -0.81 54.24 -5.78
C VAL A 40 -1.91 53.33 -5.24
N GLN A 41 -2.01 53.19 -3.92
CA GLN A 41 -3.04 52.36 -3.28
C GLN A 41 -4.48 52.80 -3.60
N ARG A 42 -4.69 54.10 -3.85
CA ARG A 42 -6.00 54.66 -4.23
C ARG A 42 -6.28 54.58 -5.73
N GLY A 43 -5.33 54.15 -6.56
CA GLY A 43 -5.46 54.13 -8.01
C GLY A 43 -5.42 55.52 -8.66
N ASP A 44 -4.86 56.54 -8.01
CA ASP A 44 -4.81 57.91 -8.54
C ASP A 44 -3.66 58.11 -9.54
N MET A 45 -3.90 57.66 -10.76
CA MET A 45 -2.94 57.69 -11.88
C MET A 45 -2.35 59.08 -12.15
N ALA A 46 -3.17 60.12 -12.07
CA ALA A 46 -2.75 61.48 -12.41
C ALA A 46 -1.75 62.03 -11.38
N ASN A 47 -2.00 61.80 -10.09
CA ASN A 47 -1.09 62.22 -9.04
C ASN A 47 0.18 61.36 -9.02
N VAL A 48 0.06 60.05 -9.21
CA VAL A 48 1.23 59.15 -9.32
C VAL A 48 2.15 59.57 -10.46
N ARG A 49 1.60 59.82 -11.66
CA ARG A 49 2.38 60.30 -12.81
C ARG A 49 3.11 61.61 -12.52
N ARG A 50 2.45 62.58 -11.88
CA ARG A 50 3.06 63.87 -11.51
C ARG A 50 4.20 63.69 -10.49
N ILE A 51 3.99 62.85 -9.49
CA ILE A 51 5.00 62.59 -8.45
C ILE A 51 6.22 61.90 -9.06
N LEU A 52 6.03 60.89 -9.92
CA LEU A 52 7.12 60.18 -10.59
C LEU A 52 7.89 61.09 -11.57
N GLN A 53 7.21 61.94 -12.35
CA GLN A 53 7.88 62.92 -13.22
C GLN A 53 8.70 63.94 -12.41
N LYS A 54 8.20 64.33 -11.24
CA LYS A 54 8.92 65.23 -10.32
C LYS A 54 10.13 64.51 -9.70
N ALA A 55 9.99 63.24 -9.32
CA ALA A 55 11.06 62.41 -8.79
C ALA A 55 12.22 62.30 -9.80
N HIS A 56 11.91 62.03 -11.08
CA HIS A 56 12.92 61.93 -12.14
C HIS A 56 13.72 63.23 -12.37
N ARG A 57 13.12 64.39 -12.08
CA ARG A 57 13.76 65.71 -12.24
C ARG A 57 14.57 66.17 -11.03
N SER A 58 14.10 65.84 -9.83
CA SER A 58 14.62 66.42 -8.58
C SER A 58 15.29 65.40 -7.65
N ASN A 59 15.21 64.11 -7.98
CA ASN A 59 15.73 62.98 -7.21
C ASN A 59 15.40 63.01 -5.71
N ASN A 60 14.27 63.64 -5.36
CA ASN A 60 13.88 63.96 -3.98
C ASN A 60 12.94 62.91 -3.36
N VAL A 61 12.50 61.92 -4.14
CA VAL A 61 11.60 60.85 -3.73
C VAL A 61 12.18 59.54 -4.26
N ASP A 62 12.39 58.57 -3.38
CA ASP A 62 12.77 57.22 -3.81
C ASP A 62 11.57 56.53 -4.46
N MET A 63 11.69 56.18 -5.74
CA MET A 63 10.63 55.51 -6.50
C MET A 63 10.40 54.07 -6.00
N ASN A 64 11.41 53.47 -5.38
CA ASN A 64 11.40 52.10 -4.86
C ASN A 64 11.19 52.05 -3.34
N CYS A 65 10.60 53.10 -2.77
CA CYS A 65 10.29 53.15 -1.35
C CYS A 65 9.30 52.05 -0.95
N VAL A 66 9.48 51.51 0.26
CA VAL A 66 8.63 50.43 0.81
C VAL A 66 7.86 50.91 2.03
N ASP A 67 6.66 50.39 2.23
CA ASP A 67 5.88 50.64 3.46
C ASP A 67 6.49 49.93 4.68
N ALA A 68 5.88 50.14 5.86
CA ALA A 68 6.32 49.49 7.10
C ALA A 68 6.17 47.95 7.09
N LEU A 69 5.43 47.39 6.14
CA LEU A 69 5.24 45.96 5.89
C LEU A 69 6.17 45.45 4.76
N GLY A 70 7.01 46.31 4.18
CA GLY A 70 7.91 45.95 3.08
C GLY A 70 7.28 46.01 1.69
N ARG A 71 6.07 46.54 1.54
CA ARG A 71 5.37 46.59 0.22
C ARG A 71 5.80 47.81 -0.59
N GLY A 72 6.22 47.59 -1.83
CA GLY A 72 6.54 48.66 -2.78
C GLY A 72 5.32 49.16 -3.56
N ALA A 73 5.53 50.17 -4.41
CA ALA A 73 4.48 50.71 -5.27
C ALA A 73 3.92 49.66 -6.25
N LEU A 74 4.78 48.82 -6.87
CA LEU A 74 4.33 47.75 -7.77
C LEU A 74 3.50 46.70 -7.02
N THR A 75 3.95 46.27 -5.84
CA THR A 75 3.21 45.33 -4.98
C THR A 75 1.81 45.86 -4.66
N LEU A 76 1.68 47.14 -4.29
CA LEU A 76 0.39 47.77 -4.00
C LEU A 76 -0.52 47.89 -5.23
N ALA A 77 0.06 48.12 -6.41
CA ALA A 77 -0.69 48.18 -7.66
C ALA A 77 -1.21 46.81 -8.09
N ILE A 78 -0.40 45.75 -7.90
CA ILE A 78 -0.77 44.34 -8.15
C ILE A 78 -1.83 43.89 -7.16
N ASP A 79 -1.64 44.13 -5.86
CA ASP A 79 -2.63 43.80 -4.82
C ASP A 79 -3.97 44.53 -5.04
N GLY A 80 -3.94 45.68 -5.73
CA GLY A 80 -5.13 46.45 -6.11
C GLY A 80 -5.69 46.11 -7.49
N GLU A 81 -5.16 45.10 -8.19
CA GLU A 81 -5.57 44.65 -9.54
C GLU A 81 -5.65 45.79 -10.59
N ASN A 82 -4.82 46.84 -10.45
CA ASN A 82 -4.85 48.00 -11.35
C ASN A 82 -3.79 47.87 -12.45
N LEU A 83 -4.13 47.22 -13.56
CA LEU A 83 -3.21 47.00 -14.70
C LEU A 83 -2.58 48.30 -15.20
N GLU A 84 -3.39 49.35 -15.41
CA GLU A 84 -2.92 50.64 -15.92
C GLU A 84 -1.87 51.27 -14.99
N MET A 85 -2.02 51.10 -13.67
CA MET A 85 -1.05 51.57 -12.69
C MET A 85 0.26 50.79 -12.78
N VAL A 86 0.18 49.46 -12.95
CA VAL A 86 1.37 48.61 -13.14
C VAL A 86 2.12 49.03 -14.41
N GLU A 87 1.42 49.24 -15.52
CA GLU A 87 2.00 49.72 -16.78
C GLU A 87 2.68 51.09 -16.61
N LEU A 88 2.01 52.04 -15.94
CA LEU A 88 2.58 53.36 -15.67
C LEU A 88 3.86 53.26 -14.82
N LEU A 89 3.86 52.42 -13.77
CA LEU A 89 5.02 52.26 -12.88
C LEU A 89 6.21 51.65 -13.63
N ILE A 90 5.97 50.66 -14.48
CA ILE A 90 6.98 50.02 -15.32
C ILE A 90 7.57 51.02 -16.32
N VAL A 91 6.72 51.77 -17.05
CA VAL A 91 7.16 52.78 -18.03
C VAL A 91 7.98 53.90 -17.36
N MET A 92 7.67 54.23 -16.12
CA MET A 92 8.37 55.27 -15.35
C MET A 92 9.65 54.77 -14.67
N GLY A 93 10.04 53.51 -14.88
CA GLY A 93 11.32 52.94 -14.43
C GLY A 93 11.38 52.54 -12.96
N VAL A 94 10.26 52.08 -12.38
CA VAL A 94 10.24 51.47 -11.05
C VAL A 94 10.80 50.04 -11.12
N ASP A 95 11.64 49.65 -10.16
CA ASP A 95 12.25 48.32 -10.18
C ASP A 95 11.18 47.23 -9.96
N THR A 96 11.17 46.22 -10.83
CA THR A 96 10.19 45.13 -10.75
C THR A 96 10.46 44.16 -9.61
N LYS A 97 11.72 43.86 -9.26
CA LYS A 97 12.12 42.97 -8.14
C LYS A 97 11.31 41.65 -8.14
N ASP A 98 10.60 41.35 -7.04
CA ASP A 98 9.75 40.17 -6.85
C ASP A 98 8.29 40.39 -7.28
N ALA A 99 7.97 41.49 -7.97
CA ALA A 99 6.62 41.80 -8.43
C ALA A 99 6.03 40.71 -9.34
N LEU A 100 6.85 40.03 -10.15
CA LEU A 100 6.39 38.89 -10.95
C LEU A 100 5.85 37.76 -10.06
N LEU A 101 6.59 37.40 -9.00
CA LEU A 101 6.16 36.36 -8.06
C LEU A 101 4.91 36.81 -7.29
N GLN A 102 4.80 38.09 -6.94
CA GLN A 102 3.60 38.63 -6.31
C GLN A 102 2.38 38.60 -7.25
N ALA A 103 2.54 38.95 -8.53
CA ALA A 103 1.47 38.89 -9.53
C ALA A 103 0.97 37.45 -9.73
N ILE A 104 1.89 36.48 -9.75
CA ILE A 104 1.54 35.05 -9.79
C ILE A 104 0.83 34.64 -8.49
N ASN A 105 1.30 35.12 -7.33
CA ASN A 105 0.69 34.79 -6.05
C ASN A 105 -0.74 35.33 -5.91
N GLY A 106 -1.01 36.50 -6.51
CA GLY A 106 -2.32 37.14 -6.61
C GLY A 106 -3.15 36.68 -7.81
N GLU A 107 -2.67 35.74 -8.62
CA GLU A 107 -3.36 35.19 -9.80
C GLU A 107 -3.76 36.22 -10.86
N PHE A 108 -3.05 37.35 -10.93
CA PHE A 108 -3.33 38.45 -11.86
C PHE A 108 -2.66 38.20 -13.22
N VAL A 109 -3.35 37.49 -14.11
CA VAL A 109 -2.81 36.96 -15.38
C VAL A 109 -2.28 38.07 -16.30
N GLU A 110 -3.00 39.17 -16.47
CA GLU A 110 -2.63 40.25 -17.37
C GLU A 110 -1.37 40.99 -16.89
N ALA A 111 -1.22 41.19 -15.58
CA ALA A 111 0.00 41.76 -15.04
C ALA A 111 1.19 40.81 -15.16
N VAL A 112 0.98 39.50 -15.03
CA VAL A 112 2.04 38.50 -15.26
C VAL A 112 2.53 38.57 -16.71
N GLU A 113 1.64 38.66 -17.69
CA GLU A 113 2.01 38.79 -19.10
C GLU A 113 2.82 40.08 -19.35
N LEU A 114 2.34 41.22 -18.88
CA LEU A 114 3.02 42.51 -18.98
C LEU A 114 4.42 42.47 -18.33
N LEU A 115 4.54 41.88 -17.14
CA LEU A 115 5.81 41.77 -16.42
C LEU A 115 6.79 40.81 -17.10
N LEU A 116 6.31 39.72 -17.70
CA LEU A 116 7.15 38.80 -18.47
C LEU A 116 7.69 39.46 -19.75
N GLU A 117 6.85 40.18 -20.50
CA GLU A 117 7.29 40.96 -21.66
C GLU A 117 8.34 42.00 -21.29
N HIS A 118 8.14 42.68 -20.16
CA HIS A 118 9.11 43.66 -19.68
C HIS A 118 10.45 43.00 -19.28
N GLU A 119 10.40 41.84 -18.62
CA GLU A 119 11.62 41.11 -18.26
C GLU A 119 12.38 40.62 -19.49
N GLU A 120 11.69 40.16 -20.54
CA GLU A 120 12.33 39.76 -21.81
C GLU A 120 13.11 40.90 -22.48
N LEU A 121 12.65 42.15 -22.31
CA LEU A 121 13.32 43.34 -22.83
C LEU A 121 14.56 43.74 -22.00
N ILE A 122 14.53 43.52 -20.69
CA ILE A 122 15.60 43.91 -19.76
C ILE A 122 16.67 42.82 -19.63
N HIS A 123 16.25 41.56 -19.66
CA HIS A 123 17.10 40.44 -19.31
C HIS A 123 18.24 40.26 -20.30
N LYS A 124 19.46 40.15 -19.76
CA LYS A 124 20.66 39.83 -20.52
C LYS A 124 21.09 38.41 -20.18
N VAL A 125 21.37 37.63 -21.23
CA VAL A 125 21.82 36.24 -21.10
C VAL A 125 23.06 36.16 -20.22
N GLY A 126 22.94 35.48 -19.08
CA GLY A 126 24.03 35.28 -18.11
C GLY A 126 23.91 36.11 -16.82
N GLU A 127 22.99 37.07 -16.76
CA GLU A 127 22.64 37.75 -15.50
C GLU A 127 21.47 37.05 -14.80
N PRO A 128 21.39 37.10 -13.46
CA PRO A 128 20.20 36.63 -12.75
C PRO A 128 18.99 37.48 -13.10
N TYR A 129 17.81 36.86 -13.10
CA TYR A 129 16.53 37.55 -13.33
C TYR A 129 16.22 38.56 -12.22
N SER A 130 15.33 39.52 -12.49
CA SER A 130 14.96 40.58 -11.55
C SER A 130 14.48 40.04 -10.19
N TRP A 131 13.72 38.93 -10.19
CA TRP A 131 13.25 38.28 -8.96
C TRP A 131 14.33 37.49 -8.22
N GLN A 132 15.44 37.12 -8.88
CA GLN A 132 16.58 36.45 -8.24
C GLN A 132 17.58 37.45 -7.64
N LYS A 133 17.59 38.69 -8.14
CA LYS A 133 18.47 39.78 -7.66
C LYS A 133 18.05 40.36 -6.30
N VAL A 134 16.86 39.99 -5.78
CA VAL A 134 16.34 40.50 -4.51
C VAL A 134 17.18 39.97 -3.33
N ASP A 135 17.46 40.86 -2.37
CA ASP A 135 18.15 40.50 -1.13
C ASP A 135 17.35 39.42 -0.37
N PRO A 136 17.93 38.26 -0.05
CA PRO A 136 17.24 37.17 0.67
C PRO A 136 16.71 37.58 2.04
N ASN A 137 17.24 38.64 2.65
CA ASN A 137 16.72 39.16 3.92
C ASN A 137 15.44 39.99 3.76
N THR A 138 15.19 40.51 2.55
CA THR A 138 14.04 41.38 2.24
C THR A 138 13.01 40.67 1.35
N ALA A 139 13.41 39.60 0.65
CA ALA A 139 12.55 38.85 -0.25
C ALA A 139 11.38 38.18 0.50
N VAL A 140 10.17 38.32 -0.05
CA VAL A 140 8.97 37.64 0.46
C VAL A 140 9.02 36.14 0.19
N PHE A 141 9.62 35.76 -0.94
CA PHE A 141 9.74 34.37 -1.40
C PHE A 141 11.15 33.83 -1.17
N THR A 142 11.24 32.53 -0.90
CA THR A 142 12.53 31.85 -0.78
C THR A 142 13.17 31.70 -2.17
N ARG A 143 14.51 31.64 -2.22
CA ARG A 143 15.29 31.66 -3.48
C ARG A 143 15.05 30.45 -4.39
N ASP A 144 14.55 29.35 -3.83
CA ASP A 144 14.17 28.12 -4.54
C ASP A 144 12.85 28.26 -5.31
N ILE A 145 12.01 29.25 -4.99
CA ILE A 145 10.73 29.46 -5.66
C ILE A 145 10.96 30.20 -6.99
N THR A 146 10.86 29.47 -8.08
CA THR A 146 10.81 30.04 -9.43
C THR A 146 9.38 30.45 -9.81
N PRO A 147 9.19 31.35 -10.81
CA PRO A 147 7.86 31.72 -11.29
C PRO A 147 6.99 30.51 -11.67
N LEU A 148 7.59 29.50 -12.31
CA LEU A 148 6.89 28.27 -12.69
C LEU A 148 6.51 27.42 -11.46
N VAL A 149 7.40 27.29 -10.48
CA VAL A 149 7.10 26.58 -9.21
C VAL A 149 5.93 27.25 -8.49
N LEU A 150 5.94 28.58 -8.37
CA LEU A 150 4.88 29.32 -7.69
C LEU A 150 3.54 29.23 -8.45
N ALA A 151 3.56 29.36 -9.77
CA ALA A 151 2.37 29.20 -10.61
C ALA A 151 1.78 27.78 -10.47
N ALA A 152 2.65 26.76 -10.43
CA ALA A 152 2.24 25.38 -10.20
C ALA A 152 1.65 25.18 -8.80
N HIS A 153 2.19 25.82 -7.75
CA HIS A 153 1.63 25.78 -6.40
C HIS A 153 0.22 26.39 -6.33
N LYS A 154 -0.05 27.44 -7.11
CA LYS A 154 -1.39 28.02 -7.27
C LYS A 154 -2.31 27.21 -8.18
N ASN A 155 -1.74 26.32 -8.98
CA ASN A 155 -2.47 25.46 -9.94
C ASN A 155 -3.28 26.28 -10.98
N ASN A 156 -2.83 27.49 -11.31
CA ASN A 156 -3.47 28.33 -12.31
C ASN A 156 -3.01 27.94 -13.73
N TYR A 157 -3.91 27.37 -14.52
CA TYR A 157 -3.64 26.85 -15.87
C TYR A 157 -3.12 27.92 -16.83
N GLU A 158 -3.67 29.14 -16.80
CA GLU A 158 -3.34 30.19 -17.77
C GLU A 158 -1.92 30.72 -17.57
N ILE A 159 -1.55 30.98 -16.32
CA ILE A 159 -0.20 31.44 -15.96
C ILE A 159 0.84 30.36 -16.26
N ILE A 160 0.55 29.10 -15.91
CA ILE A 160 1.46 27.98 -16.20
C ILE A 160 1.67 27.86 -17.70
N LYS A 161 0.59 27.93 -18.50
CA LYS A 161 0.68 27.88 -19.95
C LYS A 161 1.53 29.03 -20.51
N LEU A 162 1.31 30.25 -20.03
CA LEU A 162 2.07 31.44 -20.45
C LEU A 162 3.58 31.28 -20.20
N LEU A 163 3.95 30.68 -19.07
CA LEU A 163 5.34 30.39 -18.70
C LEU A 163 5.95 29.25 -19.54
N LEU A 164 5.18 28.18 -19.78
CA LEU A 164 5.62 27.04 -20.60
C LEU A 164 5.78 27.42 -22.07
N ASP A 165 4.88 28.24 -22.63
CA ASP A 165 4.97 28.75 -24.01
C ASP A 165 6.23 29.61 -24.21
N ARG A 166 6.73 30.25 -23.14
CA ARG A 166 8.00 31.00 -23.08
C ARG A 166 9.23 30.13 -22.76
N GLY A 167 9.07 28.82 -22.66
CA GLY A 167 10.17 27.87 -22.46
C GLY A 167 10.67 27.74 -21.03
N ALA A 168 9.87 28.13 -20.02
CA ALA A 168 10.22 27.86 -18.63
C ALA A 168 10.26 26.34 -18.37
N THR A 169 11.34 25.87 -17.73
CA THR A 169 11.52 24.45 -17.39
C THR A 169 11.67 24.25 -15.90
N LEU A 170 11.11 23.17 -15.38
CA LEU A 170 11.36 22.72 -14.02
C LEU A 170 12.45 21.63 -14.06
N PRO A 171 13.53 21.72 -13.26
CA PRO A 171 14.50 20.64 -13.16
C PRO A 171 13.87 19.43 -12.47
N ASP A 172 14.29 18.23 -12.87
CA ASP A 172 13.88 17.01 -12.18
C ASP A 172 14.60 16.91 -10.82
N PRO A 173 13.87 16.76 -9.70
CA PRO A 173 14.48 16.67 -8.39
C PRO A 173 15.36 15.43 -8.28
N HIS A 174 16.55 15.60 -7.70
CA HIS A 174 17.43 14.47 -7.42
C HIS A 174 16.87 13.59 -6.29
N ASP A 175 17.13 12.29 -6.37
CA ASP A 175 16.83 11.35 -5.28
C ASP A 175 17.54 11.78 -3.98
N ILE A 176 16.92 11.48 -2.83
CA ILE A 176 17.42 11.84 -1.49
C ILE A 176 18.83 11.27 -1.26
N ARG A 177 19.14 10.15 -1.91
CA ARG A 177 20.44 9.46 -1.80
C ARG A 177 21.45 9.88 -2.87
N CYS A 178 21.17 10.95 -3.60
CA CYS A 178 22.09 11.45 -4.63
C CYS A 178 23.42 11.90 -3.98
N GLY A 179 24.53 11.43 -4.56
CA GLY A 179 25.88 11.76 -4.11
C GLY A 179 26.61 12.74 -5.02
N CYS A 180 25.89 13.62 -5.74
CA CYS A 180 26.54 14.64 -6.54
C CYS A 180 27.07 15.80 -5.68
N ASP A 181 28.11 16.48 -6.17
CA ASP A 181 28.78 17.55 -5.42
C ASP A 181 27.83 18.70 -5.06
N ASP A 182 26.87 19.02 -5.93
CA ASP A 182 25.87 20.07 -5.68
C ASP A 182 24.93 19.71 -4.50
N CYS A 183 24.36 18.50 -4.48
CA CYS A 183 23.48 18.09 -3.38
C CYS A 183 24.25 17.96 -2.05
N ILE A 184 25.51 17.51 -2.10
CA ILE A 184 26.35 17.43 -0.90
C ILE A 184 26.63 18.85 -0.38
N ARG A 185 27.02 19.79 -1.25
CA ARG A 185 27.26 21.18 -0.88
C ARG A 185 26.01 21.80 -0.25
N ASP A 186 24.88 21.76 -0.95
CA ASP A 186 23.63 22.36 -0.48
C ASP A 186 23.16 21.76 0.84
N SER A 187 23.31 20.44 1.01
CA SER A 187 22.99 19.76 2.27
C SER A 187 23.95 20.13 3.40
N THR A 188 25.22 20.40 3.13
CA THR A 188 26.20 20.78 4.16
C THR A 188 26.08 22.24 4.58
N GLU A 189 25.68 23.11 3.65
CA GLU A 189 25.42 24.53 3.93
C GLU A 189 24.13 24.70 4.73
N ASP A 190 23.01 24.16 4.23
CA ASP A 190 21.71 24.24 4.87
C ASP A 190 20.80 23.06 4.48
N SER A 191 20.83 22.01 5.33
CA SER A 191 20.01 20.82 5.14
C SER A 191 18.51 21.09 5.14
N LEU A 192 18.04 22.08 5.92
CA LEU A 192 16.62 22.40 6.00
C LEU A 192 16.16 23.03 4.68
N ARG A 193 16.87 24.05 4.19
CA ARG A 193 16.57 24.66 2.89
C ARG A 193 16.63 23.65 1.76
N HIS A 194 17.63 22.77 1.74
CA HIS A 194 17.74 21.72 0.73
C HIS A 194 16.51 20.78 0.74
N SER A 195 16.06 20.35 1.91
CA SER A 195 14.84 19.53 2.04
C SER A 195 13.55 20.27 1.63
N LEU A 196 13.43 21.55 1.99
CA LEU A 196 12.26 22.37 1.64
C LEU A 196 12.20 22.69 0.15
N ALA A 197 13.34 22.95 -0.49
CA ALA A 197 13.43 23.17 -1.92
C ALA A 197 12.95 21.94 -2.70
N ARG A 198 13.44 20.74 -2.34
CA ARG A 198 12.95 19.47 -2.91
C ARG A 198 11.43 19.32 -2.74
N LEU A 199 10.91 19.60 -1.54
CA LEU A 199 9.47 19.52 -1.29
C LEU A 199 8.67 20.51 -2.15
N ASN A 200 9.17 21.73 -2.33
CA ASN A 200 8.57 22.75 -3.19
C ASN A 200 8.59 22.33 -4.68
N GLU A 201 9.66 21.70 -5.15
CA GLU A 201 9.76 21.12 -6.51
C GLU A 201 8.72 20.02 -6.70
N TYR A 202 8.62 19.06 -5.78
CA TYR A 202 7.59 18.02 -5.85
C TYR A 202 6.17 18.57 -5.72
N ARG A 203 5.96 19.64 -4.94
CA ARG A 203 4.66 20.33 -4.87
C ARG A 203 4.30 20.95 -6.21
N ALA A 204 5.27 21.49 -6.96
CA ALA A 204 5.06 21.99 -8.31
C ALA A 204 4.75 20.84 -9.28
N LEU A 205 5.54 19.77 -9.29
CA LEU A 205 5.31 18.59 -10.14
C LEU A 205 3.97 17.91 -9.90
N ALA A 206 3.48 17.92 -8.65
CA ALA A 206 2.20 17.34 -8.27
C ALA A 206 0.99 18.19 -8.70
N SER A 207 1.20 19.37 -9.29
CA SER A 207 0.14 20.26 -9.74
C SER A 207 -0.64 19.68 -10.94
N PRO A 208 -1.97 19.50 -10.83
CA PRO A 208 -2.81 18.98 -11.92
C PRO A 208 -2.66 19.74 -13.24
N SER A 209 -2.65 21.07 -13.19
CA SER A 209 -2.53 21.92 -14.37
C SER A 209 -1.18 21.76 -15.06
N LEU A 210 -0.10 21.61 -14.28
CA LEU A 210 1.24 21.39 -14.82
C LEU A 210 1.34 20.01 -15.49
N ILE A 211 0.85 18.96 -14.85
CA ILE A 211 0.85 17.60 -15.42
C ILE A 211 0.04 17.59 -16.72
N ALA A 212 -1.13 18.21 -16.75
CA ALA A 212 -1.99 18.26 -17.94
C ALA A 212 -1.35 18.97 -19.15
N LEU A 213 -0.51 19.98 -18.91
CA LEU A 213 0.14 20.76 -19.97
C LEU A 213 1.49 20.17 -20.43
N SER A 214 2.24 19.56 -19.51
CA SER A 214 3.63 19.12 -19.77
C SER A 214 3.75 17.66 -20.18
N SER A 215 2.84 16.79 -19.72
CA SER A 215 2.96 15.34 -19.92
C SER A 215 2.24 14.87 -21.18
N THR A 216 2.84 13.92 -21.90
CA THR A 216 2.20 13.23 -23.03
C THR A 216 1.17 12.21 -22.56
N ASP A 217 1.46 11.52 -21.45
CA ASP A 217 0.56 10.59 -20.77
C ASP A 217 0.36 11.03 -19.30
N PRO A 218 -0.69 11.82 -19.01
CA PRO A 218 -0.92 12.36 -17.68
C PRO A 218 -1.31 11.30 -16.65
N ILE A 219 -1.90 10.17 -17.09
CA ILE A 219 -2.32 9.09 -16.19
C ILE A 219 -1.09 8.31 -15.73
N LEU A 220 -0.18 7.99 -16.65
CA LEU A 220 1.08 7.32 -16.30
C LEU A 220 1.93 8.19 -15.37
N THR A 221 2.12 9.46 -15.76
CA THR A 221 2.90 10.43 -14.99
C THR A 221 2.34 10.57 -13.58
N ALA A 222 1.01 10.65 -13.43
CA ALA A 222 0.37 10.68 -12.12
C ALA A 222 0.62 9.41 -11.30
N PHE A 223 0.63 8.23 -11.94
CA PHE A 223 0.89 6.97 -11.25
C PHE A 223 2.32 6.89 -10.73
N GLU A 224 3.30 7.21 -11.57
CA GLU A 224 4.73 7.21 -11.24
C GLU A 224 5.05 8.23 -10.14
N LEU A 225 4.61 9.48 -10.31
CA LEU A 225 4.82 10.53 -9.32
C LEU A 225 4.19 10.17 -7.97
N SER A 226 2.98 9.61 -7.97
CA SER A 226 2.35 9.19 -6.70
C SER A 226 3.09 8.04 -6.00
N TRP A 227 3.83 7.22 -6.75
CA TRP A 227 4.65 6.14 -6.21
C TRP A 227 5.97 6.67 -5.66
N GLU A 228 6.58 7.61 -6.37
CA GLU A 228 7.77 8.31 -5.91
C GLU A 228 7.49 9.07 -4.61
N LEU A 229 6.43 9.89 -4.56
CA LEU A 229 6.00 10.62 -3.35
C LEU A 229 5.73 9.67 -2.17
N ARG A 230 5.24 8.45 -2.43
CA ARG A 230 5.09 7.44 -1.39
C ARG A 230 6.45 7.00 -0.83
N ASN A 231 7.44 6.77 -1.69
CA ASN A 231 8.76 6.32 -1.27
C ASN A 231 9.50 7.42 -0.52
N LEU A 232 9.40 8.66 -0.99
CA LEU A 232 9.92 9.86 -0.31
C LEU A 232 9.31 10.03 1.08
N ALA A 233 7.99 9.82 1.22
CA ALA A 233 7.31 9.88 2.52
C ALA A 233 7.77 8.80 3.54
N PHE A 234 8.48 7.75 3.09
CA PHE A 234 9.12 6.78 3.98
C PHE A 234 10.60 7.07 4.21
N ALA A 235 11.25 7.78 3.28
CA ALA A 235 12.65 8.17 3.39
C ALA A 235 12.84 9.43 4.25
N GLU A 236 12.02 10.46 4.02
CA GLU A 236 11.95 11.69 4.82
C GLU A 236 10.73 11.64 5.74
N GLN A 237 10.97 11.26 6.99
CA GLN A 237 9.91 11.06 7.96
C GLN A 237 9.40 12.41 8.52
N GLU A 238 10.20 13.48 8.47
CA GLU A 238 9.82 14.82 8.92
C GLU A 238 8.68 15.41 8.07
N SER A 239 8.82 15.36 6.74
CA SER A 239 7.87 15.93 5.76
C SER A 239 6.84 14.93 5.24
N LYS A 240 6.72 13.77 5.89
CA LYS A 240 5.86 12.66 5.47
C LYS A 240 4.40 13.06 5.22
N ALA A 241 3.84 13.93 6.07
CA ALA A 241 2.46 14.36 5.94
C ALA A 241 2.21 15.11 4.64
N GLU A 242 3.16 15.98 4.24
CA GLU A 242 3.07 16.79 3.03
C GLU A 242 3.19 15.94 1.78
N TYR A 243 4.18 15.04 1.71
CA TYR A 243 4.31 14.11 0.59
C TYR A 243 3.08 13.21 0.41
N LEU A 244 2.48 12.74 1.51
CA LEU A 244 1.25 11.95 1.44
C LEU A 244 0.05 12.78 0.97
N GLU A 245 0.02 14.09 1.22
CA GLU A 245 -1.01 14.98 0.70
C GLU A 245 -0.84 15.25 -0.79
N LEU A 246 0.37 15.58 -1.24
CA LEU A 246 0.70 15.70 -2.67
C LEU A 246 0.36 14.42 -3.43
N ARG A 247 0.69 13.26 -2.83
CA ARG A 247 0.31 11.97 -3.38
C ARG A 247 -1.20 11.87 -3.55
N ARG A 248 -2.01 12.25 -2.55
CA ARG A 248 -3.48 12.20 -2.66
C ARG A 248 -3.99 13.12 -3.77
N GLN A 249 -3.40 14.29 -3.94
CA GLN A 249 -3.73 15.24 -5.01
C GLN A 249 -3.51 14.62 -6.40
N VAL A 250 -2.33 14.05 -6.65
CA VAL A 250 -2.00 13.40 -7.93
C VAL A 250 -2.88 12.17 -8.18
N GLN A 251 -3.16 11.37 -7.15
CA GLN A 251 -4.09 10.25 -7.27
C GLN A 251 -5.52 10.70 -7.60
N LYS A 252 -5.94 11.85 -7.06
CA LYS A 252 -7.24 12.43 -7.34
C LYS A 252 -7.30 12.95 -8.77
N PHE A 253 -6.25 13.62 -9.25
CA PHE A 253 -6.17 14.10 -10.64
C PHE A 253 -6.39 12.96 -11.66
N ALA A 254 -5.74 11.81 -11.48
CA ALA A 254 -5.95 10.66 -12.36
C ALA A 254 -7.40 10.13 -12.34
N VAL A 255 -8.08 10.23 -11.20
CA VAL A 255 -9.50 9.87 -11.06
C VAL A 255 -10.39 10.91 -11.73
N ASP A 256 -10.11 12.19 -11.53
CA ASP A 256 -10.87 13.30 -12.10
C ASP A 256 -10.77 13.32 -13.64
N LEU A 257 -9.63 12.91 -14.22
CA LEU A 257 -9.48 12.71 -15.67
C LEU A 257 -10.36 11.55 -16.17
N LEU A 258 -10.41 10.46 -15.42
CA LEU A 258 -11.23 9.31 -15.75
C LEU A 258 -12.74 9.63 -15.67
N ASP A 259 -13.14 10.50 -14.73
CA ASP A 259 -14.51 11.02 -14.62
C ASP A 259 -14.99 11.74 -15.88
N GLN A 260 -14.07 12.28 -16.70
CA GLN A 260 -14.41 12.94 -17.97
C GLN A 260 -14.68 11.97 -19.13
N SER A 261 -14.45 10.65 -18.95
CA SER A 261 -14.78 9.65 -19.97
C SER A 261 -16.29 9.50 -20.16
N ARG A 262 -16.76 9.63 -21.40
CA ARG A 262 -18.21 9.63 -21.74
C ARG A 262 -18.68 8.30 -22.33
N SER A 263 -17.78 7.54 -22.94
CA SER A 263 -18.10 6.29 -23.61
C SER A 263 -17.32 5.11 -23.04
N SER A 264 -17.89 3.90 -23.14
CA SER A 264 -17.17 2.67 -22.80
C SER A 264 -15.99 2.41 -23.74
N GLN A 265 -16.02 3.00 -24.95
CA GLN A 265 -14.94 2.94 -25.93
C GLN A 265 -13.74 3.75 -25.48
N GLU A 266 -13.93 5.03 -25.11
CA GLU A 266 -12.88 5.87 -24.52
C GLU A 266 -12.25 5.20 -23.31
N LEU A 267 -13.09 4.64 -22.42
CA LEU A 267 -12.63 3.94 -21.25
C LEU A 267 -11.80 2.70 -21.62
N ALA A 268 -12.23 1.90 -22.59
CA ALA A 268 -11.49 0.74 -23.04
C ALA A 268 -10.14 1.12 -23.66
N ILE A 269 -10.07 2.22 -24.41
CA ILE A 269 -8.82 2.73 -24.99
C ILE A 269 -7.86 3.13 -23.87
N ILE A 270 -8.32 3.92 -22.89
CA ILE A 270 -7.51 4.37 -21.75
C ILE A 270 -6.97 3.17 -20.95
N LEU A 271 -7.82 2.17 -20.68
CA LEU A 271 -7.44 1.03 -19.84
C LEU A 271 -6.53 0.01 -20.55
N ASN A 272 -6.57 -0.05 -21.88
CA ASN A 272 -5.71 -0.91 -22.68
C ASN A 272 -4.49 -0.18 -23.24
N HIS A 273 -4.32 1.12 -22.95
CA HIS A 273 -3.21 1.89 -23.49
C HIS A 273 -1.86 1.43 -22.90
N ASP A 274 -1.02 0.92 -23.79
CA ASP A 274 0.39 0.64 -23.58
C ASP A 274 1.21 1.56 -24.49
N SER A 275 2.36 2.05 -24.01
CA SER A 275 3.23 2.94 -24.78
C SER A 275 3.94 2.22 -25.92
N ASP A 276 4.18 0.92 -25.76
CA ASP A 276 5.05 0.13 -26.63
C ASP A 276 4.27 -0.73 -27.65
N GLU A 277 2.95 -0.89 -27.45
CA GLU A 277 2.07 -1.66 -28.33
C GLU A 277 1.17 -0.75 -29.20
N THR A 278 0.61 -1.33 -30.26
CA THR A 278 -0.35 -0.63 -31.12
C THR A 278 -1.64 -0.29 -30.37
N PRO A 279 -2.33 0.82 -30.71
CA PRO A 279 -3.59 1.19 -30.08
C PRO A 279 -4.63 0.07 -30.17
N PHE A 280 -5.38 -0.12 -29.09
CA PHE A 280 -6.42 -1.15 -29.00
C PHE A 280 -7.50 -0.97 -30.07
N ASN A 281 -7.79 -2.03 -30.83
CA ASN A 281 -8.89 -2.08 -31.80
C ASN A 281 -10.10 -2.84 -31.26
N GLU A 282 -11.30 -2.40 -31.65
CA GLU A 282 -12.55 -3.06 -31.25
C GLU A 282 -12.61 -4.51 -31.71
N GLY A 283 -12.88 -5.43 -30.78
CA GLY A 283 -12.96 -6.87 -31.04
C GLY A 283 -11.72 -7.66 -30.60
N GLU A 284 -10.63 -6.99 -30.25
CA GLU A 284 -9.47 -7.63 -29.62
C GLU A 284 -9.72 -7.94 -28.13
N HIS A 285 -9.01 -8.93 -27.61
CA HIS A 285 -9.07 -9.28 -26.20
C HIS A 285 -8.47 -8.14 -25.36
N MET A 286 -9.27 -7.53 -24.48
CA MET A 286 -8.80 -6.46 -23.58
C MET A 286 -7.73 -7.03 -22.62
N LYS A 287 -6.47 -6.60 -22.80
CA LYS A 287 -5.35 -6.96 -21.90
C LYS A 287 -5.40 -6.18 -20.58
N LEU A 288 -6.03 -5.00 -20.58
CA LEU A 288 -6.17 -4.10 -19.44
C LEU A 288 -4.82 -3.67 -18.82
N ALA A 289 -3.79 -3.49 -19.64
CA ALA A 289 -2.42 -3.18 -19.20
C ALA A 289 -2.34 -1.97 -18.25
N ARG A 290 -3.07 -0.89 -18.55
CA ARG A 290 -3.09 0.31 -17.71
C ARG A 290 -3.74 0.06 -16.35
N LEU A 291 -4.75 -0.80 -16.30
CA LEU A 291 -5.40 -1.20 -15.06
C LEU A 291 -4.46 -2.04 -14.19
N GLU A 292 -3.71 -2.97 -14.80
CA GLU A 292 -2.68 -3.74 -14.10
C GLU A 292 -1.61 -2.81 -13.52
N LEU A 293 -1.16 -1.83 -14.29
CA LEU A 293 -0.22 -0.81 -13.84
C LEU A 293 -0.78 0.03 -12.67
N ALA A 294 -2.06 0.40 -12.72
CA ALA A 294 -2.74 1.08 -11.62
C ALA A 294 -2.73 0.26 -10.32
N ILE A 295 -2.84 -1.08 -10.42
CA ILE A 295 -2.75 -1.99 -9.27
C ILE A 295 -1.31 -2.01 -8.73
N VAL A 296 -0.30 -2.10 -9.61
CA VAL A 296 1.13 -2.07 -9.24
C VAL A 296 1.47 -0.81 -8.46
N PHE A 297 1.05 0.36 -8.94
CA PHE A 297 1.25 1.65 -8.27
C PHE A 297 0.27 1.93 -7.11
N LYS A 298 -0.60 0.96 -6.77
CA LYS A 298 -1.56 1.03 -5.64
C LYS A 298 -2.57 2.17 -5.75
N GLN A 299 -3.10 2.40 -6.95
CA GLN A 299 -4.13 3.41 -7.26
C GLN A 299 -5.54 2.95 -6.90
N LYS A 300 -5.82 2.88 -5.60
CA LYS A 300 -7.08 2.30 -5.10
C LYS A 300 -8.34 3.03 -5.56
N LYS A 301 -8.33 4.38 -5.56
CA LYS A 301 -9.50 5.18 -5.96
C LYS A 301 -9.77 5.10 -7.46
N PHE A 302 -8.70 5.07 -8.26
CA PHE A 302 -8.78 4.87 -9.71
C PHE A 302 -9.43 3.52 -10.02
N VAL A 303 -8.92 2.41 -9.48
CA VAL A 303 -9.50 1.09 -9.73
C VAL A 303 -10.93 0.98 -9.21
N ALA A 304 -11.26 1.59 -8.07
CA ALA A 304 -12.60 1.59 -7.49
C ALA A 304 -13.61 2.51 -8.20
N HIS A 305 -13.20 3.20 -9.26
CA HIS A 305 -14.04 4.14 -9.99
C HIS A 305 -15.29 3.45 -10.58
N PRO A 306 -16.49 4.05 -10.50
CA PRO A 306 -17.73 3.43 -10.98
C PRO A 306 -17.69 2.98 -12.44
N ASN A 307 -17.09 3.76 -13.35
CA ASN A 307 -17.03 3.43 -14.78
C ASN A 307 -16.14 2.20 -15.01
N ILE A 308 -14.98 2.14 -14.34
CA ILE A 308 -14.09 0.96 -14.40
C ILE A 308 -14.79 -0.25 -13.80
N GLN A 309 -15.42 -0.11 -12.63
CA GLN A 309 -16.13 -1.20 -11.98
C GLN A 309 -17.31 -1.72 -12.83
N GLN A 310 -17.99 -0.85 -13.57
CA GLN A 310 -19.04 -1.25 -14.50
C GLN A 310 -18.49 -2.04 -15.69
N LEU A 311 -17.37 -1.61 -16.27
CA LEU A 311 -16.68 -2.33 -17.36
C LEU A 311 -16.15 -3.69 -16.86
N LEU A 312 -15.49 -3.73 -15.71
CA LEU A 312 -15.03 -4.98 -15.11
C LEU A 312 -16.19 -5.92 -14.80
N ALA A 313 -17.32 -5.39 -14.33
CA ALA A 313 -18.51 -6.20 -14.11
C ALA A 313 -19.09 -6.76 -15.42
N SER A 314 -19.05 -6.01 -16.53
CA SER A 314 -19.53 -6.53 -17.82
C SER A 314 -18.61 -7.65 -18.32
N ILE A 315 -17.29 -7.48 -18.23
CA ILE A 315 -16.29 -8.51 -18.58
C ILE A 315 -16.44 -9.74 -17.66
N TRP A 316 -16.62 -9.52 -16.36
CA TRP A 316 -16.75 -10.59 -15.37
C TRP A 316 -17.98 -11.47 -15.62
N TYR A 317 -19.14 -10.85 -15.84
CA TYR A 317 -20.42 -11.56 -16.00
C TYR A 317 -20.79 -11.92 -17.44
N ASP A 318 -19.91 -11.69 -18.41
CA ASP A 318 -20.15 -11.98 -19.83
C ASP A 318 -20.59 -13.44 -20.09
N GLY A 319 -20.23 -14.38 -19.21
CA GLY A 319 -20.62 -15.79 -19.35
C GLY A 319 -22.04 -16.14 -18.96
N VAL A 320 -22.66 -15.33 -18.11
CA VAL A 320 -24.02 -15.59 -17.65
C VAL A 320 -24.80 -14.30 -17.81
N PRO A 321 -25.29 -14.00 -19.03
CA PRO A 321 -25.97 -12.75 -19.31
C PRO A 321 -27.17 -12.59 -18.36
N GLY A 322 -27.24 -11.44 -17.70
CA GLY A 322 -28.30 -11.15 -16.74
C GLY A 322 -28.14 -11.78 -15.35
N PHE A 323 -27.01 -12.43 -15.02
CA PHE A 323 -26.79 -13.00 -13.68
C PHE A 323 -27.10 -12.00 -12.54
N ARG A 324 -26.71 -10.72 -12.71
CA ARG A 324 -27.01 -9.67 -11.72
C ARG A 324 -28.50 -9.43 -11.50
N ARG A 325 -29.32 -9.54 -12.56
CA ARG A 325 -30.76 -9.28 -12.55
C ARG A 325 -31.59 -10.44 -12.00
N LYS A 326 -31.00 -11.64 -11.90
CA LYS A 326 -31.68 -12.84 -11.39
C LYS A 326 -31.99 -12.76 -9.89
N SER A 327 -33.05 -13.45 -9.50
CA SER A 327 -33.43 -13.64 -8.09
C SER A 327 -32.34 -14.41 -7.32
N ALA A 328 -32.31 -14.26 -6.00
CA ALA A 328 -31.32 -14.95 -5.16
C ALA A 328 -31.42 -16.49 -5.31
N LEU A 329 -32.64 -17.02 -5.41
CA LEU A 329 -32.87 -18.46 -5.59
C LEU A 329 -32.31 -18.97 -6.92
N GLU A 330 -32.55 -18.25 -8.02
CA GLU A 330 -31.96 -18.62 -9.32
C GLU A 330 -30.43 -18.59 -9.30
N LYS A 331 -29.83 -17.59 -8.64
CA LYS A 331 -28.37 -17.50 -8.48
C LYS A 331 -27.83 -18.71 -7.72
N ILE A 332 -28.46 -19.08 -6.62
CA ILE A 332 -28.10 -20.25 -5.81
C ILE A 332 -28.23 -21.53 -6.64
N MET A 333 -29.32 -21.68 -7.40
CA MET A 333 -29.52 -22.86 -8.27
C MET A 333 -28.44 -22.98 -9.34
N ILE A 334 -28.02 -21.88 -9.96
CA ILE A 334 -26.92 -21.86 -10.93
C ILE A 334 -25.61 -22.26 -10.25
N ILE A 335 -25.29 -21.66 -9.11
CA ILE A 335 -24.09 -21.96 -8.32
C ILE A 335 -24.06 -23.44 -7.94
N PHE A 336 -25.17 -23.97 -7.42
CA PHE A 336 -25.29 -25.37 -7.03
C PHE A 336 -25.13 -26.32 -8.22
N ARG A 337 -25.75 -26.00 -9.37
CA ARG A 337 -25.59 -26.79 -10.60
C ARG A 337 -24.13 -26.85 -11.05
N VAL A 338 -23.41 -25.73 -11.02
CA VAL A 338 -21.99 -25.70 -11.38
C VAL A 338 -21.15 -26.43 -10.35
N ALA A 339 -21.46 -26.27 -9.06
CA ALA A 339 -20.75 -26.94 -7.97
C ALA A 339 -20.93 -28.46 -7.98
N LEU A 340 -22.06 -28.98 -8.48
CA LEU A 340 -22.26 -30.42 -8.63
C LEU A 340 -21.59 -30.97 -9.91
N LEU A 341 -21.67 -30.21 -11.01
CA LEU A 341 -21.22 -30.64 -12.33
C LEU A 341 -19.79 -30.19 -12.68
N PHE A 342 -19.04 -29.61 -11.75
CA PHE A 342 -17.67 -29.14 -12.01
C PHE A 342 -16.74 -30.21 -12.61
N PRO A 343 -16.78 -31.51 -12.24
CA PRO A 343 -15.88 -32.51 -12.81
C PRO A 343 -16.20 -32.73 -14.30
N PHE A 344 -17.50 -32.75 -14.63
CA PHE A 344 -17.97 -32.88 -16.00
C PHE A 344 -17.53 -31.69 -16.86
N TYR A 345 -17.64 -30.46 -16.33
CA TYR A 345 -17.16 -29.27 -17.02
C TYR A 345 -15.65 -29.34 -17.29
N CYS A 346 -14.84 -29.69 -16.28
CA CYS A 346 -13.39 -29.85 -16.45
C CYS A 346 -13.02 -30.90 -17.51
N CYS A 347 -13.64 -32.09 -17.46
CA CYS A 347 -13.40 -33.14 -18.46
C CYS A 347 -13.80 -32.70 -19.88
N LEU A 348 -14.94 -32.02 -20.01
CA LEU A 348 -15.42 -31.52 -21.29
C LEU A 348 -14.47 -30.47 -21.88
N TYR A 349 -13.91 -29.58 -21.05
CA TYR A 349 -12.92 -28.60 -21.50
C TYR A 349 -11.62 -29.25 -21.98
N MET A 350 -11.17 -30.32 -21.31
CA MET A 350 -9.98 -31.08 -21.72
C MET A 350 -10.18 -31.82 -23.05
N ILE A 351 -11.37 -32.38 -23.29
CA ILE A 351 -11.65 -33.18 -24.50
C ILE A 351 -12.03 -32.29 -25.70
N ALA A 352 -12.88 -31.27 -25.48
CA ALA A 352 -13.47 -30.46 -26.54
C ALA A 352 -13.46 -28.96 -26.18
N PRO A 353 -12.30 -28.28 -26.19
CA PRO A 353 -12.16 -26.90 -25.72
C PRO A 353 -12.88 -25.84 -26.59
N ASN A 354 -13.31 -26.21 -27.81
CA ASN A 354 -13.91 -25.29 -28.78
C ASN A 354 -15.46 -25.34 -28.82
N CYS A 355 -16.09 -26.24 -28.05
CA CYS A 355 -17.54 -26.27 -27.94
C CYS A 355 -18.09 -25.03 -27.20
N GLU A 356 -19.40 -24.76 -27.30
CA GLU A 356 -20.03 -23.60 -26.65
C GLU A 356 -19.82 -23.59 -25.13
N THR A 357 -19.94 -24.75 -24.48
CA THR A 357 -19.65 -24.90 -23.04
C THR A 357 -18.17 -24.67 -22.72
N GLY A 358 -17.25 -25.10 -23.59
CA GLY A 358 -15.82 -24.86 -23.45
C GLY A 358 -15.46 -23.38 -23.58
N LYS A 359 -16.10 -22.65 -24.50
CA LYS A 359 -16.00 -21.18 -24.61
C LYS A 359 -16.57 -20.48 -23.38
N LEU A 360 -17.70 -20.96 -22.86
CA LEU A 360 -18.30 -20.45 -21.62
C LEU A 360 -17.36 -20.62 -20.42
N MET A 361 -16.63 -21.73 -20.33
CA MET A 361 -15.64 -21.98 -19.26
C MET A 361 -14.40 -21.09 -19.34
N ARG A 362 -14.07 -20.51 -20.51
CA ARG A 362 -12.94 -19.56 -20.61
C ARG A 362 -13.24 -18.23 -19.92
N LYS A 363 -14.51 -17.92 -19.70
CA LYS A 363 -14.97 -16.67 -19.09
C LYS A 363 -14.68 -16.64 -17.58
N PRO A 364 -14.31 -15.47 -17.03
CA PRO A 364 -13.69 -15.37 -15.70
C PRO A 364 -14.61 -15.82 -14.56
N PHE A 365 -15.90 -15.46 -14.58
CA PHE A 365 -16.83 -15.89 -13.54
C PHE A 365 -17.00 -17.41 -13.47
N MET A 366 -17.02 -18.09 -14.62
CA MET A 366 -17.11 -19.56 -14.65
C MET A 366 -15.83 -20.23 -14.16
N LYS A 367 -14.64 -19.72 -14.53
CA LYS A 367 -13.36 -20.18 -13.99
C LYS A 367 -13.34 -20.08 -12.47
N PHE A 368 -13.73 -18.92 -11.93
CA PHE A 368 -13.82 -18.72 -10.49
C PHE A 368 -14.75 -19.72 -9.81
N LEU A 369 -15.96 -19.91 -10.34
CA LEU A 369 -16.96 -20.79 -9.75
C LEU A 369 -16.52 -22.26 -9.76
N ILE A 370 -15.87 -22.71 -10.84
CA ILE A 370 -15.33 -24.06 -10.96
C ILE A 370 -14.17 -24.26 -9.97
N HIS A 371 -13.24 -23.32 -9.90
CA HIS A 371 -12.13 -23.37 -8.94
C HIS A 371 -12.64 -23.40 -7.50
N ALA A 372 -13.58 -22.51 -7.15
CA ALA A 372 -14.21 -22.48 -5.84
C ALA A 372 -14.93 -23.79 -5.49
N SER A 373 -15.63 -24.38 -6.46
CA SER A 373 -16.34 -25.65 -6.29
C SER A 373 -15.38 -26.82 -6.08
N SER A 374 -14.30 -26.89 -6.86
CA SER A 374 -13.25 -27.89 -6.69
C SER A 374 -12.56 -27.77 -5.33
N TYR A 375 -12.30 -26.55 -4.86
CA TYR A 375 -11.74 -26.30 -3.54
C TYR A 375 -12.68 -26.72 -2.40
N LEU A 376 -13.97 -26.41 -2.50
CA LEU A 376 -14.97 -26.86 -1.52
C LEU A 376 -15.09 -28.39 -1.50
N PHE A 377 -14.99 -29.04 -2.67
CA PHE A 377 -14.97 -30.49 -2.77
C PHE A 377 -13.70 -31.09 -2.14
N PHE A 378 -12.54 -30.47 -2.33
CA PHE A 378 -11.31 -30.85 -1.63
C PHE A 378 -11.47 -30.79 -0.10
N LEU A 379 -12.06 -29.72 0.43
CA LEU A 379 -12.35 -29.62 1.87
C LEU A 379 -13.35 -30.67 2.34
N LEU A 380 -14.36 -30.99 1.53
CA LEU A 380 -15.29 -32.09 1.82
C LEU A 380 -14.54 -33.41 1.93
N ILE A 381 -13.62 -33.72 1.01
CA ILE A 381 -12.77 -34.91 1.09
C ILE A 381 -11.94 -34.91 2.37
N LEU A 382 -11.32 -33.79 2.76
CA LEU A 382 -10.56 -33.72 4.02
C LEU A 382 -11.42 -34.00 5.25
N ILE A 383 -12.67 -33.50 5.28
CA ILE A 383 -13.62 -33.80 6.35
C ILE A 383 -13.94 -35.29 6.37
N LEU A 384 -14.17 -35.91 5.20
CA LEU A 384 -14.44 -37.36 5.09
C LEU A 384 -13.23 -38.20 5.54
N VAL A 385 -12.01 -37.79 5.21
CA VAL A 385 -10.77 -38.42 5.70
C VAL A 385 -10.68 -38.31 7.21
N SER A 386 -10.93 -37.12 7.77
CA SER A 386 -10.88 -36.89 9.23
C SER A 386 -11.93 -37.69 9.99
N GLN A 387 -13.11 -37.94 9.41
CA GLN A 387 -14.17 -38.75 10.01
C GLN A 387 -13.98 -40.25 9.81
N ARG A 388 -12.93 -40.67 9.07
CA ARG A 388 -12.74 -42.07 8.63
C ARG A 388 -14.01 -42.63 7.98
N ALA A 389 -14.61 -41.85 7.08
CA ALA A 389 -15.89 -42.19 6.45
C ALA A 389 -15.90 -43.57 5.76
N GLU A 390 -14.76 -44.03 5.23
CA GLU A 390 -14.62 -45.38 4.66
C GLU A 390 -14.94 -46.48 5.69
N VAL A 391 -14.46 -46.33 6.93
CA VAL A 391 -14.70 -47.28 8.03
C VAL A 391 -16.17 -47.24 8.44
N GLN A 392 -16.75 -46.05 8.57
CA GLN A 392 -18.17 -45.88 8.93
C GLN A 392 -19.12 -46.39 7.83
N LEU A 393 -18.78 -46.19 6.56
CA LEU A 393 -19.58 -46.63 5.43
C LEU A 393 -19.62 -48.16 5.37
N VAL A 394 -18.48 -48.83 5.55
CA VAL A 394 -18.43 -50.30 5.59
C VAL A 394 -19.13 -50.86 6.84
N GLN A 395 -19.06 -50.18 7.98
CA GLN A 395 -19.79 -50.59 9.19
C GLN A 395 -21.31 -50.46 9.07
N VAL A 396 -21.81 -49.46 8.32
CA VAL A 396 -23.26 -49.17 8.21
C VAL A 396 -23.91 -49.83 6.98
N PHE A 397 -23.20 -49.86 5.85
CA PHE A 397 -23.72 -50.34 4.57
C PHE A 397 -22.99 -51.58 4.02
N GLY A 398 -21.95 -52.06 4.70
CA GLY A 398 -21.20 -53.24 4.28
C GLY A 398 -21.91 -54.56 4.61
N SER A 399 -21.55 -55.61 3.88
CA SER A 399 -21.97 -56.98 4.20
C SER A 399 -21.28 -57.49 5.47
N GLU A 400 -21.88 -58.46 6.16
CA GLU A 400 -21.33 -59.00 7.43
C GLU A 400 -19.88 -59.54 7.29
N GLU A 401 -19.50 -60.02 6.11
CA GLU A 401 -18.12 -60.46 5.82
C GLU A 401 -17.16 -59.27 5.72
N MET A 402 -17.57 -58.18 5.05
CA MET A 402 -16.76 -56.95 4.95
C MET A 402 -16.55 -56.30 6.31
N VAL A 403 -17.54 -56.34 7.20
CA VAL A 403 -17.41 -55.82 8.57
C VAL A 403 -16.38 -56.63 9.37
N LYS A 404 -16.43 -57.97 9.30
CA LYS A 404 -15.47 -58.85 9.99
C LYS A 404 -14.05 -58.70 9.47
N ASP A 405 -13.87 -58.50 8.17
CA ASP A 405 -12.55 -58.27 7.61
C ASP A 405 -12.00 -56.88 7.95
N LEU A 406 -12.87 -55.87 8.01
CA LEU A 406 -12.51 -54.54 8.51
C LEU A 406 -12.09 -54.58 9.98
N GLU A 407 -12.78 -55.33 10.84
CA GLU A 407 -12.38 -55.50 12.25
C GLU A 407 -10.98 -56.13 12.36
N LYS A 408 -10.66 -57.13 11.55
CA LYS A 408 -9.31 -57.72 11.49
C LYS A 408 -8.26 -56.74 10.97
N GLU A 409 -8.62 -55.86 10.03
CA GLU A 409 -7.77 -54.79 9.53
C GLU A 409 -7.53 -53.71 10.59
N MET A 410 -8.55 -53.34 11.37
CA MET A 410 -8.45 -52.34 12.45
C MET A 410 -7.56 -52.79 13.62
N LEU A 411 -7.42 -54.10 13.83
CA LEU A 411 -6.45 -54.67 14.78
C LEU A 411 -5.00 -54.43 14.34
N LYS A 412 -4.76 -54.24 13.03
CA LYS A 412 -3.45 -53.84 12.49
C LYS A 412 -3.33 -52.32 12.58
N GLN A 413 -2.61 -51.84 13.59
CA GLN A 413 -2.44 -50.40 13.79
C GLN A 413 -1.18 -49.85 13.11
N ARG A 414 -0.22 -50.73 12.75
CA ARG A 414 1.05 -50.38 12.08
C ARG A 414 1.15 -50.95 10.66
N GLY A 415 1.81 -50.21 9.78
CA GLY A 415 2.10 -50.60 8.40
C GLY A 415 0.91 -50.53 7.46
N ASN A 416 -0.11 -49.74 7.78
CA ASN A 416 -1.31 -49.62 6.95
C ASN A 416 -1.01 -48.82 5.68
N ALA A 417 -1.48 -49.33 4.54
CA ALA A 417 -1.41 -48.61 3.28
C ALA A 417 -2.26 -47.33 3.33
N PRO A 418 -1.94 -46.30 2.52
CA PRO A 418 -2.76 -45.10 2.43
C PRO A 418 -4.18 -45.46 1.99
N SER A 419 -5.18 -44.81 2.59
CA SER A 419 -6.57 -45.04 2.23
C SER A 419 -6.90 -44.49 0.84
N PHE A 420 -8.00 -44.93 0.25
CA PHE A 420 -8.40 -44.45 -1.08
C PHE A 420 -8.64 -42.94 -1.07
N LEU A 421 -9.31 -42.42 -0.03
CA LEU A 421 -9.51 -40.98 0.15
C LEU A 421 -8.19 -40.22 0.31
N GLU A 422 -7.19 -40.79 0.98
CA GLU A 422 -5.87 -40.15 1.12
C GLU A 422 -5.12 -40.08 -0.22
N ILE A 423 -5.28 -41.09 -1.09
CA ILE A 423 -4.74 -41.04 -2.47
C ILE A 423 -5.39 -39.90 -3.26
N PHE A 424 -6.71 -39.70 -3.12
CA PHE A 424 -7.38 -38.54 -3.74
C PHE A 424 -6.82 -37.22 -3.21
N VAL A 425 -6.63 -37.08 -1.89
CA VAL A 425 -6.01 -35.89 -1.29
C VAL A 425 -4.61 -35.67 -1.87
N PHE A 426 -3.81 -36.72 -2.01
CA PHE A 426 -2.46 -36.62 -2.57
C PHE A 426 -2.47 -36.09 -4.02
N ILE A 427 -3.41 -36.56 -4.86
CA ILE A 427 -3.57 -36.05 -6.24
C ILE A 427 -3.91 -34.55 -6.23
N TYR A 428 -4.80 -34.11 -5.35
CA TYR A 428 -5.13 -32.68 -5.19
C TYR A 428 -3.92 -31.86 -4.75
N VAL A 429 -3.15 -32.35 -3.77
CA VAL A 429 -1.93 -31.68 -3.29
C VAL A 429 -0.92 -31.52 -4.41
N LEU A 430 -0.71 -32.53 -5.26
CA LEU A 430 0.16 -32.40 -6.43
C LEU A 430 -0.35 -31.33 -7.41
N GLY A 431 -1.66 -31.25 -7.61
CA GLY A 431 -2.29 -30.19 -8.41
C GLY A 431 -2.02 -28.80 -7.84
N PHE A 432 -2.18 -28.60 -6.53
CA PHE A 432 -1.88 -27.32 -5.87
C PHE A 432 -0.39 -26.96 -5.92
N ILE A 433 0.51 -27.94 -5.77
CA ILE A 433 1.95 -27.68 -5.90
C ILE A 433 2.28 -27.22 -7.33
N TRP A 434 1.68 -27.87 -8.33
CA TRP A 434 1.86 -27.49 -9.72
C TRP A 434 1.32 -26.08 -10.01
N GLU A 435 0.10 -25.78 -9.54
CA GLU A 435 -0.52 -24.46 -9.67
C GLU A 435 0.35 -23.36 -9.07
N GLU A 436 0.79 -23.50 -7.81
CA GLU A 436 1.66 -22.51 -7.15
C GLU A 436 3.02 -22.39 -7.83
N THR A 437 3.58 -23.48 -8.37
CA THR A 437 4.85 -23.43 -9.10
C THR A 437 4.72 -22.62 -10.38
N GLN A 438 3.59 -22.74 -11.09
CA GLN A 438 3.30 -21.93 -12.28
C GLN A 438 3.09 -20.45 -11.91
N GLU A 439 2.37 -20.16 -10.83
CA GLU A 439 2.17 -18.78 -10.35
C GLU A 439 3.50 -18.10 -10.00
N ILE A 440 4.38 -18.80 -9.26
CA ILE A 440 5.71 -18.30 -8.91
C ILE A 440 6.58 -18.07 -10.17
N TYR A 441 6.46 -18.93 -11.19
CA TYR A 441 7.20 -18.78 -12.45
C TYR A 441 6.75 -17.55 -13.24
N VAL A 442 5.45 -17.26 -13.28
CA VAL A 442 4.88 -16.14 -14.04
C VAL A 442 5.08 -14.80 -13.31
N GLU A 443 4.77 -14.73 -12.01
CA GLU A 443 4.80 -13.47 -11.24
C GLU A 443 6.18 -13.14 -10.66
N GLY A 444 7.02 -14.15 -10.47
CA GLY A 444 8.29 -14.05 -9.77
C GLY A 444 8.16 -14.08 -8.23
N ILE A 445 9.15 -14.69 -7.58
CA ILE A 445 9.16 -14.99 -6.13
C ILE A 445 8.92 -13.76 -5.23
N ARG A 446 9.42 -12.58 -5.63
CA ARG A 446 9.35 -11.36 -4.81
C ARG A 446 7.96 -10.73 -4.82
N SER A 447 7.26 -10.78 -5.95
CA SER A 447 5.88 -10.29 -6.02
C SER A 447 4.95 -11.25 -5.27
N TYR A 448 5.15 -12.55 -5.49
CA TYR A 448 4.39 -13.63 -4.86
C TYR A 448 4.40 -13.55 -3.32
N LEU A 449 5.58 -13.48 -2.69
CA LEU A 449 5.72 -13.46 -1.22
C LEU A 449 5.18 -12.17 -0.56
N ARG A 450 4.95 -11.11 -1.34
CA ARG A 450 4.35 -9.87 -0.82
C ARG A 450 2.87 -10.04 -0.51
N ASN A 451 2.20 -11.02 -1.13
CA ASN A 451 0.82 -11.35 -0.82
C ASN A 451 0.75 -12.29 0.40
N MET A 452 0.05 -11.85 1.45
CA MET A 452 -0.09 -12.63 2.69
C MET A 452 -0.88 -13.93 2.48
N TRP A 453 -1.76 -14.00 1.48
CA TRP A 453 -2.51 -15.22 1.18
C TRP A 453 -1.64 -16.28 0.53
N ASN A 454 -0.76 -15.88 -0.39
CA ASN A 454 0.18 -16.80 -1.05
C ASN A 454 1.14 -17.45 -0.04
N PHE A 455 1.50 -16.73 1.03
CA PHE A 455 2.24 -17.32 2.14
C PHE A 455 1.48 -18.45 2.86
N ILE A 456 0.15 -18.31 3.02
CA ILE A 456 -0.70 -19.35 3.62
C ILE A 456 -0.74 -20.58 2.71
N ASP A 457 -0.87 -20.41 1.38
CA ASP A 457 -0.88 -21.52 0.43
C ASP A 457 0.46 -22.25 0.37
N PHE A 458 1.56 -21.50 0.33
CA PHE A 458 2.91 -22.07 0.42
C PHE A 458 3.11 -22.87 1.70
N THR A 459 2.69 -22.31 2.85
CA THR A 459 2.77 -22.99 4.16
C THR A 459 1.93 -24.27 4.14
N ARG A 460 0.69 -24.22 3.67
CA ARG A 460 -0.19 -25.38 3.52
C ARG A 460 0.46 -26.48 2.67
N ASN A 461 0.96 -26.14 1.48
CA ASN A 461 1.57 -27.09 0.57
C ASN A 461 2.86 -27.69 1.17
N SER A 462 3.69 -26.89 1.84
CA SER A 462 4.89 -27.37 2.52
C SER A 462 4.57 -28.38 3.63
N LEU A 463 3.49 -28.15 4.40
CA LEU A 463 3.02 -29.08 5.43
C LEU A 463 2.52 -30.39 4.80
N TYR A 464 1.76 -30.34 3.70
CA TYR A 464 1.33 -31.57 3.02
C TYR A 464 2.50 -32.39 2.45
N VAL A 465 3.53 -31.73 1.91
CA VAL A 465 4.76 -32.41 1.46
C VAL A 465 5.47 -33.07 2.66
N ALA A 466 5.60 -32.36 3.78
CA ALA A 466 6.19 -32.92 4.99
C ALA A 466 5.42 -34.14 5.51
N VAL A 467 4.07 -34.10 5.49
CA VAL A 467 3.21 -35.23 5.84
C VAL A 467 3.43 -36.41 4.90
N ALA A 468 3.49 -36.18 3.58
CA ALA A 468 3.71 -37.23 2.60
C ALA A 468 5.08 -37.91 2.82
N LEU A 469 6.15 -37.12 3.02
CA LEU A 469 7.48 -37.63 3.29
C LEU A 469 7.53 -38.45 4.59
N LEU A 470 6.98 -37.92 5.68
CA LEU A 470 6.96 -38.64 6.96
C LEU A 470 6.14 -39.92 6.90
N ARG A 471 5.04 -39.95 6.15
CA ARG A 471 4.25 -41.17 5.93
C ARG A 471 5.01 -42.21 5.11
N ILE A 472 5.76 -41.80 4.09
CA ILE A 472 6.62 -42.70 3.32
C ILE A 472 7.71 -43.30 4.24
N VAL A 473 8.36 -42.47 5.05
CA VAL A 473 9.36 -42.92 6.04
C VAL A 473 8.75 -43.87 7.06
N ALA A 474 7.58 -43.52 7.62
CA ALA A 474 6.84 -44.36 8.56
C ALA A 474 6.49 -45.72 7.93
N TYR A 475 6.03 -45.73 6.68
CA TYR A 475 5.69 -46.96 5.97
C TYR A 475 6.90 -47.88 5.79
N PHE A 476 8.04 -47.35 5.34
CA PHE A 476 9.26 -48.15 5.20
C PHE A 476 9.79 -48.65 6.55
N GLN A 477 9.81 -47.79 7.57
CA GLN A 477 10.26 -48.18 8.91
C GLN A 477 9.37 -49.28 9.49
N GLN A 478 8.05 -49.10 9.45
CA GLN A 478 7.09 -50.07 9.99
C GLN A 478 7.12 -51.38 9.20
N THR A 479 7.30 -51.35 7.88
CA THR A 479 7.46 -52.57 7.08
C THR A 479 8.71 -53.34 7.48
N ALA A 480 9.84 -52.66 7.67
CA ALA A 480 11.09 -53.28 8.13
C ALA A 480 10.99 -53.82 9.57
N GLU A 481 10.24 -53.16 10.45
CA GLU A 481 9.96 -53.64 11.81
C GLU A 481 9.06 -54.89 11.81
N ILE A 482 8.03 -54.91 10.95
CA ILE A 482 7.12 -56.05 10.78
C ILE A 482 7.84 -57.27 10.19
N GLU A 483 8.79 -57.06 9.28
CA GLU A 483 9.63 -58.14 8.74
C GLU A 483 10.51 -58.79 9.82
N ARG A 484 10.97 -58.00 10.81
CA ARG A 484 11.78 -58.51 11.93
C ARG A 484 10.93 -59.21 12.99
N ASP A 485 9.80 -58.62 13.35
CA ASP A 485 8.87 -59.19 14.32
C ASP A 485 7.40 -58.96 13.88
N PRO A 486 6.69 -60.01 13.45
CA PRO A 486 5.29 -59.92 13.03
C PRO A 486 4.32 -59.43 14.12
N GLN A 487 4.68 -59.53 15.40
CA GLN A 487 3.82 -59.08 16.51
C GLN A 487 3.75 -57.54 16.61
N THR A 488 4.74 -56.83 16.06
CA THR A 488 4.79 -55.36 16.06
C THR A 488 3.59 -54.72 15.36
N LYS A 489 2.92 -55.46 14.47
CA LYS A 489 1.72 -55.02 13.74
C LYS A 489 0.51 -54.72 14.64
N PHE A 490 0.43 -55.39 15.79
CA PHE A 490 -0.72 -55.34 16.70
C PHE A 490 -0.48 -54.46 17.94
N ILE A 491 0.66 -53.75 18.00
CA ILE A 491 0.98 -52.88 19.14
C ILE A 491 -0.05 -51.73 19.23
N PRO A 492 -0.76 -51.60 20.36
CA PRO A 492 -1.72 -50.51 20.56
C PRO A 492 -1.05 -49.13 20.51
N ARG A 493 -1.75 -48.14 19.95
CA ARG A 493 -1.30 -46.74 19.79
C ARG A 493 -0.70 -46.10 21.04
N GLU A 494 -1.19 -46.45 22.23
CA GLU A 494 -0.72 -45.90 23.51
C GLU A 494 0.74 -46.27 23.81
N HIS A 495 1.23 -47.36 23.23
CA HIS A 495 2.58 -47.88 23.43
C HIS A 495 3.55 -47.47 22.31
N TRP A 496 3.12 -46.58 21.41
CA TRP A 496 3.98 -46.08 20.35
C TRP A 496 5.00 -45.09 20.90
N ASP A 497 6.17 -45.01 20.26
CA ASP A 497 7.17 -44.01 20.62
C ASP A 497 6.60 -42.60 20.38
N ALA A 498 6.92 -41.67 21.28
CA ALA A 498 6.43 -40.30 21.22
C ALA A 498 6.91 -39.56 19.95
N TYR A 499 8.03 -40.01 19.37
CA TYR A 499 8.62 -39.47 18.14
C TYR A 499 8.40 -40.36 16.92
N ASP A 500 7.46 -41.32 16.99
CA ASP A 500 7.09 -42.14 15.83
C ASP A 500 6.69 -41.23 14.65
N PRO A 501 7.34 -41.35 13.47
CA PRO A 501 7.07 -40.50 12.30
C PRO A 501 5.59 -40.45 11.90
N GLN A 502 4.82 -41.52 12.17
CA GLN A 502 3.39 -41.58 11.90
C GLN A 502 2.60 -40.57 12.76
N LEU A 503 2.92 -40.44 14.05
CA LEU A 503 2.23 -39.50 14.95
C LEU A 503 2.52 -38.05 14.59
N ILE A 504 3.78 -37.77 14.24
CA ILE A 504 4.20 -36.44 13.77
C ILE A 504 3.49 -36.10 12.46
N ALA A 505 3.37 -37.05 11.53
CA ALA A 505 2.64 -36.86 10.28
C ALA A 505 1.14 -36.58 10.52
N GLU A 506 0.47 -37.26 11.45
CA GLU A 506 -0.92 -36.96 11.81
C GLU A 506 -1.08 -35.56 12.39
N GLY A 507 -0.16 -35.12 13.25
CA GLY A 507 -0.15 -33.77 13.82
C GLY A 507 0.03 -32.68 12.76
N LEU A 508 0.99 -32.86 11.85
CA LEU A 508 1.21 -31.94 10.73
C LEU A 508 0.05 -31.96 9.72
N PHE A 509 -0.59 -33.10 9.52
CA PHE A 509 -1.79 -33.21 8.66
C PHE A 509 -2.96 -32.40 9.24
N ALA A 510 -3.19 -32.46 10.55
CA ALA A 510 -4.19 -31.63 11.21
C ALA A 510 -3.88 -30.13 11.05
N ALA A 511 -2.62 -29.73 11.20
CA ALA A 511 -2.19 -28.35 10.96
C ALA A 511 -2.43 -27.92 9.49
N ALA A 512 -2.10 -28.77 8.52
CA ALA A 512 -2.34 -28.52 7.10
C ALA A 512 -3.84 -28.36 6.78
N ASN A 513 -4.71 -29.13 7.44
CA ASN A 513 -6.16 -29.03 7.30
C ASN A 513 -6.70 -27.68 7.81
N ILE A 514 -6.14 -27.16 8.92
CA ILE A 514 -6.50 -25.83 9.45
C ILE A 514 -6.15 -24.74 8.41
N PHE A 515 -4.92 -24.76 7.87
CA PHE A 515 -4.53 -23.79 6.84
C PHE A 515 -5.36 -23.93 5.56
N SER A 516 -5.75 -25.16 5.20
CA SER A 516 -6.67 -25.41 4.09
C SER A 516 -8.05 -24.79 4.33
N ALA A 517 -8.61 -24.93 5.54
CA ALA A 517 -9.87 -24.28 5.87
C ALA A 517 -9.77 -22.74 5.88
N LEU A 518 -8.66 -22.18 6.39
CA LEU A 518 -8.44 -20.73 6.46
C LEU A 518 -8.44 -20.05 5.08
N LYS A 519 -8.01 -20.74 4.02
CA LYS A 519 -8.05 -20.22 2.65
C LYS A 519 -9.47 -19.90 2.17
N LEU A 520 -10.53 -20.49 2.75
CA LEU A 520 -11.91 -20.11 2.42
C LEU A 520 -12.22 -18.64 2.66
N VAL A 521 -11.54 -18.02 3.64
CA VAL A 521 -11.68 -16.60 3.92
C VAL A 521 -11.34 -15.75 2.70
N HIS A 522 -10.40 -16.19 1.85
CA HIS A 522 -10.06 -15.51 0.60
C HIS A 522 -11.23 -15.47 -0.39
N LEU A 523 -12.07 -16.51 -0.46
CA LEU A 523 -13.23 -16.56 -1.35
C LEU A 523 -14.34 -15.57 -0.95
N PHE A 524 -14.38 -15.15 0.32
CA PHE A 524 -15.36 -14.18 0.80
C PHE A 524 -15.13 -12.76 0.25
N SER A 525 -13.95 -12.46 -0.29
CA SER A 525 -13.60 -11.18 -0.89
C SER A 525 -14.54 -10.73 -2.01
N ILE A 526 -15.14 -11.69 -2.72
CA ILE A 526 -16.04 -11.44 -3.86
C ILE A 526 -17.45 -11.07 -3.41
N ASN A 527 -17.84 -11.43 -2.18
CA ASN A 527 -19.15 -11.09 -1.65
C ASN A 527 -19.17 -9.60 -1.24
N PRO A 528 -20.15 -8.80 -1.73
CA PRO A 528 -20.25 -7.38 -1.40
C PRO A 528 -20.32 -7.07 0.11
N HIS A 529 -20.85 -7.99 0.91
CA HIS A 529 -20.99 -7.81 2.36
C HIS A 529 -19.81 -8.37 3.16
N LEU A 530 -19.27 -9.54 2.78
CA LEU A 530 -18.18 -10.18 3.53
C LEU A 530 -16.79 -9.66 3.14
N GLY A 531 -16.60 -9.18 1.91
CA GLY A 531 -15.31 -8.69 1.43
C GLY A 531 -14.77 -7.51 2.25
N PRO A 532 -15.56 -6.44 2.51
CA PRO A 532 -15.10 -5.33 3.35
C PRO A 532 -14.72 -5.77 4.77
N LEU A 533 -15.46 -6.71 5.36
CA LEU A 533 -15.19 -7.27 6.69
C LEU A 533 -13.89 -8.09 6.72
N GLN A 534 -13.62 -8.86 5.67
CA GLN A 534 -12.34 -9.56 5.52
C GLN A 534 -11.16 -8.59 5.44
N ILE A 535 -11.30 -7.51 4.65
CA ILE A 535 -10.24 -6.51 4.49
C ILE A 535 -9.97 -5.78 5.80
N SER A 536 -11.01 -5.45 6.58
CA SER A 536 -10.84 -4.82 7.90
C SER A 536 -10.16 -5.79 8.88
N LEU A 537 -10.56 -7.06 8.91
CA LEU A 537 -9.91 -8.10 9.72
C LEU A 537 -8.41 -8.18 9.42
N GLY A 538 -8.03 -8.25 8.14
CA GLY A 538 -6.61 -8.31 7.74
C GLY A 538 -5.80 -7.10 8.20
N ARG A 539 -6.39 -5.88 8.19
CA ARG A 539 -5.70 -4.68 8.70
C ARG A 539 -5.55 -4.71 10.22
N MET A 540 -6.58 -5.14 10.94
CA MET A 540 -6.55 -5.24 12.41
C MET A 540 -5.50 -6.25 12.88
N VAL A 541 -5.27 -7.35 12.16
CA VAL A 541 -4.22 -8.34 12.49
C VAL A 541 -2.84 -7.70 12.57
N ILE A 542 -2.51 -6.77 11.65
CA ILE A 542 -1.22 -6.06 11.67
C ILE A 542 -1.08 -5.24 12.96
N ASP A 543 -2.15 -4.61 13.42
CA ASP A 543 -2.13 -3.85 14.66
C ASP A 543 -2.07 -4.76 15.90
N ILE A 544 -2.79 -5.88 15.89
CA ILE A 544 -2.71 -6.92 16.94
C ILE A 544 -1.28 -7.43 17.09
N VAL A 545 -0.57 -7.70 15.99
CA VAL A 545 0.83 -8.15 16.04
C VAL A 545 1.75 -7.11 16.69
N LYS A 546 1.54 -5.81 16.44
CA LYS A 546 2.30 -4.74 17.10
C LYS A 546 2.08 -4.75 18.61
N PHE A 547 0.82 -4.89 19.06
CA PHE A 547 0.50 -4.98 20.49
C PHE A 547 1.04 -6.27 21.13
N PHE A 548 0.99 -7.39 20.38
CA PHE A 548 1.51 -8.67 20.84
C PHE A 548 3.02 -8.63 21.12
N PHE A 549 3.79 -7.84 20.37
CA PHE A 549 5.22 -7.63 20.63
C PHE A 549 5.46 -6.99 22.00
N ILE A 550 4.72 -5.92 22.32
CA ILE A 550 4.79 -5.25 23.63
C ILE A 550 4.38 -6.22 24.74
N TYR A 551 3.29 -6.97 24.53
CA TYR A 551 2.81 -7.96 25.49
C TYR A 551 3.84 -9.06 25.76
N THR A 552 4.54 -9.54 24.73
CA THR A 552 5.58 -10.57 24.86
C THR A 552 6.78 -10.06 25.66
N LEU A 553 7.18 -8.80 25.48
CA LEU A 553 8.24 -8.17 26.29
C LEU A 553 7.85 -8.12 27.77
N VAL A 554 6.60 -7.76 28.07
CA VAL A 554 6.08 -7.74 29.45
C VAL A 554 6.08 -9.14 30.06
N LEU A 555 5.55 -10.15 29.34
CA LEU A 555 5.57 -11.54 29.81
C LEU A 555 6.99 -12.05 30.05
N PHE A 556 7.93 -11.69 29.17
CA PHE A 556 9.33 -12.06 29.33
C PHE A 556 9.94 -11.43 30.58
N ALA A 557 9.71 -10.12 30.82
CA ALA A 557 10.18 -9.44 32.02
C ALA A 557 9.64 -10.08 33.31
N PHE A 558 8.34 -10.41 33.36
CA PHE A 558 7.74 -11.12 34.49
C PHE A 558 8.28 -12.55 34.65
N ALA A 559 8.50 -13.27 33.54
CA ALA A 559 9.08 -14.60 33.58
C ALA A 559 10.49 -14.59 34.17
N CYS A 560 11.33 -13.61 33.77
CA CYS A 560 12.67 -13.40 34.32
C CYS A 560 12.63 -12.98 35.80
N GLY A 561 11.77 -12.02 36.18
CA GLY A 561 11.65 -11.59 37.57
C GLY A 561 11.19 -12.71 38.50
N LYS A 562 10.19 -13.50 38.06
CA LYS A 562 9.73 -14.68 38.80
C LYS A 562 10.80 -15.79 38.85
N PHE A 563 11.59 -15.94 37.79
CA PHE A 563 12.71 -16.88 37.77
C PHE A 563 13.77 -16.50 38.81
N GLY A 564 14.23 -15.23 38.81
CA GLY A 564 15.20 -14.75 39.79
C GLY A 564 14.72 -14.87 41.24
N PHE A 565 13.44 -14.55 41.50
CA PHE A 565 12.85 -14.75 42.82
C PHE A 565 12.83 -16.22 43.26
N LEU A 566 12.47 -17.13 42.36
CA LEU A 566 12.41 -18.57 42.66
C LEU A 566 13.81 -19.20 42.79
N GLU A 567 14.80 -18.72 42.05
CA GLU A 567 16.19 -19.16 42.17
C GLU A 567 16.76 -18.83 43.56
N GLN A 568 16.41 -17.66 44.10
CA GLN A 568 16.88 -17.21 45.42
C GLN A 568 16.18 -17.92 46.59
N THR A 569 14.94 -18.39 46.42
CA THR A 569 14.23 -19.19 47.44
C THR A 569 14.56 -20.69 47.40
N HIS A 570 15.11 -21.20 46.29
CA HIS A 570 15.51 -22.61 46.11
C HIS A 570 16.98 -22.94 46.46
N GLY A 571 17.67 -22.07 47.21
CA GLY A 571 18.99 -22.37 47.78
C GLY A 571 19.01 -23.40 48.92
N LEU A 572 17.88 -24.07 49.25
CA LEU A 572 17.81 -24.93 50.45
C LEU A 572 17.12 -26.30 50.28
N PHE A 573 16.75 -26.76 49.09
CA PHE A 573 16.13 -28.11 48.96
C PHE A 573 16.55 -28.85 47.69
N GLN A 574 17.72 -29.48 47.80
CA GLN A 574 18.36 -30.29 46.77
C GLN A 574 17.90 -31.75 46.85
N THR A 575 16.63 -32.05 46.55
CA THR A 575 16.19 -33.47 46.38
C THR A 575 14.92 -33.72 45.54
N VAL A 576 14.12 -32.71 45.14
CA VAL A 576 12.84 -32.98 44.41
C VAL A 576 12.80 -32.36 43.00
N ALA A 577 13.82 -31.61 42.58
CA ALA A 577 13.76 -30.79 41.36
C ALA A 577 14.49 -31.37 40.13
N ASN A 578 14.54 -32.70 39.96
CA ASN A 578 15.25 -33.28 38.81
C ASN A 578 14.43 -33.36 37.50
N ASP A 579 13.12 -33.08 37.50
CA ASP A 579 12.30 -33.07 36.28
C ASP A 579 11.84 -31.68 35.81
N SER A 580 11.99 -30.67 36.66
CA SER A 580 11.47 -29.32 36.39
C SER A 580 12.52 -28.36 35.81
N PHE A 581 13.80 -28.74 35.80
CA PHE A 581 14.92 -27.88 35.44
C PHE A 581 15.19 -27.82 33.92
N LYS A 582 14.66 -28.76 33.12
CA LYS A 582 14.82 -28.77 31.65
C LYS A 582 13.77 -27.95 30.86
N ARG A 583 12.71 -27.42 31.48
CA ARG A 583 11.62 -26.72 30.78
C ARG A 583 11.68 -25.19 30.93
N LEU A 584 12.78 -24.57 30.50
CA LEU A 584 13.01 -23.13 30.69
C LEU A 584 12.14 -22.22 29.80
N THR A 585 11.61 -22.70 28.67
CA THR A 585 10.87 -21.83 27.71
C THR A 585 9.40 -22.20 27.54
N TYR A 586 9.06 -23.48 27.40
CA TYR A 586 7.70 -23.89 27.03
C TYR A 586 6.72 -24.01 28.20
N CYS A 587 7.15 -24.50 29.37
CA CYS A 587 6.20 -24.80 30.43
C CYS A 587 5.78 -23.57 31.24
N ARG A 588 6.69 -22.62 31.49
CA ARG A 588 6.40 -21.42 32.32
C ARG A 588 5.65 -20.32 31.57
N LEU A 589 5.90 -20.12 30.28
CA LEU A 589 5.12 -19.20 29.45
C LEU A 589 3.69 -19.71 29.29
N ASN A 590 3.53 -21.02 29.06
CA ASN A 590 2.23 -21.67 29.03
C ASN A 590 1.55 -21.54 30.41
N GLN A 591 2.28 -21.76 31.50
CA GLN A 591 1.75 -21.56 32.86
C GLN A 591 1.28 -20.12 33.10
N LEU A 592 1.99 -19.09 32.59
CA LEU A 592 1.59 -17.67 32.67
C LEU A 592 0.39 -17.34 31.79
N LEU A 593 0.31 -17.92 30.58
CA LEU A 593 -0.85 -17.81 29.69
C LEU A 593 -2.11 -18.43 30.32
N TRP A 594 -1.96 -19.62 30.88
CA TRP A 594 -3.03 -20.31 31.63
C TRP A 594 -3.25 -19.74 33.03
N TYR A 595 -2.30 -18.97 33.59
CA TYR A 595 -2.41 -18.39 34.93
C TYR A 595 -3.55 -17.39 35.03
N PHE A 596 -3.76 -16.57 33.99
CA PHE A 596 -4.90 -15.65 33.95
C PHE A 596 -6.22 -16.41 33.94
N ALA A 597 -6.33 -17.47 33.12
CA ALA A 597 -7.51 -18.31 33.07
C ALA A 597 -7.75 -19.03 34.41
N GLU A 598 -6.72 -19.63 35.01
CA GLU A 598 -6.82 -20.33 36.28
C GLU A 598 -7.09 -19.38 37.46
N LEU A 599 -6.61 -18.14 37.44
CA LEU A 599 -6.96 -17.11 38.42
C LEU A 599 -8.43 -16.73 38.36
N GLU A 600 -8.98 -16.52 37.16
CA GLU A 600 -10.39 -16.21 36.97
C GLU A 600 -11.27 -17.43 37.33
N LYS A 601 -10.79 -18.65 37.09
CA LYS A 601 -11.41 -19.88 37.60
C LYS A 601 -11.42 -19.93 39.13
N GLN A 602 -10.30 -19.65 39.80
CA GLN A 602 -10.24 -19.67 41.27
C GLN A 602 -11.15 -18.62 41.90
N LYS A 603 -11.29 -17.45 41.28
CA LYS A 603 -12.27 -16.42 41.69
C LYS A 603 -13.71 -16.82 41.41
N CYS A 604 -13.94 -17.63 40.38
CA CYS A 604 -15.27 -18.15 40.06
C CYS A 604 -15.68 -19.29 41.00
N TYR A 605 -14.81 -20.25 41.29
CA TYR A 605 -15.13 -21.46 42.07
C TYR A 605 -14.81 -21.30 43.56
N VAL A 606 -15.50 -20.37 44.23
CA VAL A 606 -15.23 -20.01 45.64
C VAL A 606 -16.20 -20.69 46.61
N LEU A 607 -17.34 -21.22 46.12
CA LEU A 607 -18.35 -21.87 46.98
C LEU A 607 -17.88 -23.25 47.47
N PRO A 608 -18.23 -23.63 48.71
CA PRO A 608 -17.89 -24.94 49.26
C PRO A 608 -18.48 -26.06 48.38
N GLY A 609 -17.64 -27.04 48.04
CA GLY A 609 -17.99 -28.12 47.10
C GLY A 609 -17.52 -27.90 45.66
N GLY A 610 -16.79 -26.82 45.36
CA GLY A 610 -16.24 -26.56 44.03
C GLY A 610 -17.31 -26.11 43.03
N LEU A 611 -18.30 -25.35 43.52
CA LEU A 611 -19.37 -24.75 42.70
C LEU A 611 -19.00 -23.31 42.29
N PRO A 612 -19.40 -22.86 41.08
CA PRO A 612 -19.15 -21.50 40.61
C PRO A 612 -20.09 -20.48 41.28
N ASP A 613 -19.54 -19.38 41.77
CA ASP A 613 -20.24 -18.24 42.40
C ASP A 613 -20.63 -17.21 41.32
N TRP A 614 -21.79 -17.40 40.71
CA TRP A 614 -22.32 -16.50 39.68
C TRP A 614 -22.85 -15.17 40.24
N ASP A 615 -23.21 -15.15 41.53
CA ASP A 615 -23.90 -14.02 42.15
C ASP A 615 -22.90 -12.94 42.60
N ASN A 616 -21.75 -13.34 43.15
CA ASN A 616 -20.72 -12.39 43.60
C ASN A 616 -19.50 -12.29 42.66
N ALA A 617 -19.19 -13.35 41.89
CA ALA A 617 -18.02 -13.41 41.01
C ALA A 617 -18.38 -13.65 39.53
N GLY A 618 -19.58 -13.26 39.12
CA GLY A 618 -20.14 -13.47 37.77
C GLY A 618 -19.22 -13.03 36.61
N ASP A 619 -18.53 -11.89 36.74
CA ASP A 619 -17.58 -11.41 35.73
C ASP A 619 -16.37 -12.36 35.56
N SER A 620 -15.87 -12.91 36.67
CA SER A 620 -14.74 -13.86 36.64
C SER A 620 -15.19 -15.20 36.07
N CYS A 621 -16.40 -15.65 36.41
CA CYS A 621 -17.01 -16.85 35.84
C CYS A 621 -17.27 -16.70 34.33
N MET A 622 -17.71 -15.53 33.86
CA MET A 622 -17.89 -15.25 32.43
C MET A 622 -16.57 -15.23 31.68
N LYS A 623 -15.54 -14.57 32.21
CA LYS A 623 -14.19 -14.56 31.63
C LYS A 623 -13.59 -15.97 31.61
N TRP A 624 -13.63 -16.72 32.70
CA TRP A 624 -13.19 -18.12 32.72
C TRP A 624 -13.94 -18.99 31.69
N ARG A 625 -15.27 -18.87 31.61
CA ARG A 625 -16.08 -19.61 30.64
C ARG A 625 -15.73 -19.28 29.19
N SER A 626 -15.21 -18.07 28.91
CA SER A 626 -14.71 -17.73 27.58
C SER A 626 -13.37 -18.38 27.22
N PHE A 627 -12.54 -18.77 28.20
CA PHE A 627 -11.30 -19.52 27.99
C PHE A 627 -11.50 -21.04 27.91
N GLY A 628 -12.55 -21.56 28.55
CA GLY A 628 -12.85 -23.00 28.64
C GLY A 628 -13.71 -23.58 27.51
N LYS A 629 -13.86 -22.87 26.39
CA LYS A 629 -14.55 -23.37 25.18
C LYS A 629 -13.60 -23.69 24.06
#